data_AF-A0A179IJJ6-F1
#
_entry.id   AF-A0A179IJJ6-F1
#
_cell.length_a   1.000
_cell.length_b   1.000
_cell.length_c   1.000
_cell.angle_alpha   90.00
_cell.angle_beta   90.00
_cell.angle_gamma   90.00
#
_symmetry.space_group_name_H-M   'P 1'
#
loop_
_entity.id
_entity.type
_entity.pdbx_description
1 polymer ?
#
loop_
_entity_poly.entity_id
_entity_poly.type
_entity_poly.pdbx_seq_one_letter_code
_entity_poly.pdbx_strand_id
1 'polypeptide(L)'
;MPCSSVRVSLDSVTDTDALQYAAIEKFQLARMRRIRKSLRAIKIPTMKKDALDSLSISLGPELDVGRNEATPSRISNTFFAPCDWPLDVLKGQTWNERGVWCNLDEVRPDPAILLQFPMSIMGWYEECLYRLSHLVPNLDQMSIKEQLGLSLPYRMFQERPSIMHYHEYCGMWAMFPPPEIELPHVSCFVLDSGVPKDDAILLSEAEAAVALVKYQLQQGFFTNHHTKPALIATLLRNQTARLTQAYFDGKQNKLILRQSRTLDLSGPEPSPDAWTLLRWIASQPVGETRYSAGQVDPTDAHGPDLTDLAPEVLV
;
A
#
# COMPACT_ATOMS: atom_id res chain seq x y z
N MET A 1 -2.43 -26.39 11.56
CA MET A 1 -3.14 -26.36 12.85
C MET A 1 -4.16 -25.22 12.78
N PRO A 2 -5.44 -25.42 13.12
CA PRO A 2 -6.40 -24.33 13.10
C PRO A 2 -6.27 -23.52 14.39
N CYS A 3 -5.82 -22.27 14.29
CA CYS A 3 -5.79 -21.33 15.41
C CYS A 3 -7.22 -20.90 15.73
N SER A 4 -7.62 -21.08 16.98
CA SER A 4 -8.91 -20.69 17.54
C SER A 4 -9.12 -19.19 17.41
N SER A 5 -10.18 -18.77 16.71
CA SER A 5 -10.63 -17.39 16.72
C SER A 5 -11.26 -17.07 18.07
N VAL A 6 -10.63 -16.16 18.81
CA VAL A 6 -11.27 -15.51 19.96
C VAL A 6 -12.44 -14.71 19.41
N ARG A 7 -13.66 -15.20 19.60
CA ARG A 7 -14.89 -14.43 19.40
C ARG A 7 -14.91 -13.31 20.43
N VAL A 8 -14.44 -12.13 20.03
CA VAL A 8 -14.69 -10.89 20.75
C VAL A 8 -16.20 -10.61 20.65
N SER A 9 -16.84 -10.40 21.80
CA SER A 9 -18.25 -10.08 21.93
C SER A 9 -18.57 -8.81 21.12
N LEU A 10 -19.53 -8.91 20.20
CA LEU A 10 -20.10 -7.76 19.50
C LEU A 10 -20.96 -6.98 20.49
N ASP A 11 -20.41 -5.95 21.12
CA ASP A 11 -21.26 -4.88 21.63
C ASP A 11 -21.87 -4.19 20.39
N SER A 12 -23.20 -4.12 20.34
CA SER A 12 -23.93 -3.66 19.16
C SER A 12 -23.66 -2.17 18.91
N VAL A 13 -23.02 -1.86 17.78
CA VAL A 13 -22.88 -0.50 17.23
C VAL A 13 -24.26 0.17 17.23
N THR A 14 -24.38 1.36 17.84
CA THR A 14 -25.64 2.10 17.86
C THR A 14 -25.88 2.79 16.51
N ASP A 15 -27.13 3.14 16.20
CA ASP A 15 -27.46 3.93 15.01
C ASP A 15 -26.73 5.29 14.99
N THR A 16 -26.47 5.85 16.18
CA THR A 16 -25.70 7.09 16.34
C THR A 16 -24.24 6.91 15.96
N ASP A 17 -23.61 5.81 16.40
CA ASP A 17 -22.23 5.46 16.04
C ASP A 17 -22.10 5.26 14.53
N ALA A 18 -23.05 4.56 13.91
CA ALA A 18 -23.06 4.31 12.47
C ALA A 18 -23.12 5.60 11.66
N LEU A 19 -23.97 6.56 12.06
CA LEU A 19 -24.07 7.88 11.42
C LEU A 19 -22.76 8.67 11.55
N GLN A 20 -22.14 8.63 12.72
CA GLN A 20 -20.88 9.31 12.96
C GLN A 20 -19.74 8.73 12.12
N TYR A 21 -19.61 7.39 12.07
CA TYR A 21 -18.59 6.73 11.27
C TYR A 21 -18.75 7.05 9.78
N ALA A 22 -19.98 7.08 9.27
CA ALA A 22 -20.27 7.50 7.90
C ALA A 22 -19.87 8.96 7.63
N ALA A 23 -20.10 9.87 8.59
CA ALA A 23 -19.68 11.27 8.48
C ALA A 23 -18.14 11.40 8.44
N ILE A 24 -17.43 10.66 9.28
CA ILE A 24 -15.97 10.60 9.28
C ILE A 24 -15.46 10.10 7.93
N GLU A 25 -15.97 8.98 7.42
CA GLU A 25 -15.55 8.44 6.11
C GLU A 25 -15.77 9.42 4.97
N LYS A 26 -16.90 10.13 4.96
CA LYS A 26 -17.21 11.14 3.94
C LYS A 26 -16.16 12.26 3.94
N PHE A 27 -15.71 12.68 5.13
CA PHE A 27 -14.63 13.66 5.28
C PHE A 27 -13.30 13.10 4.78
N GLN A 28 -12.92 11.88 5.18
CA GLN A 28 -11.69 11.22 4.73
C GLN A 28 -11.67 11.05 3.20
N LEU A 29 -12.81 10.67 2.61
CA LEU A 29 -12.97 10.52 1.16
C LEU A 29 -12.79 11.86 0.43
N ALA A 30 -13.36 12.94 0.96
CA ALA A 30 -13.16 14.28 0.41
C ALA A 30 -11.68 14.68 0.45
N ARG A 31 -10.97 14.34 1.54
CA ARG A 31 -9.53 14.56 1.67
C ARG A 31 -8.74 13.76 0.63
N MET A 32 -8.99 12.46 0.48
CA MET A 32 -8.33 11.62 -0.53
C MET A 32 -8.55 12.12 -1.96
N ARG A 33 -9.75 12.64 -2.27
CA ARG A 33 -10.00 13.28 -3.58
C ARG A 33 -9.13 14.51 -3.81
N ARG A 34 -8.92 15.35 -2.78
CA ARG A 34 -8.01 16.50 -2.86
C ARG A 34 -6.56 16.06 -3.07
N ILE A 35 -6.06 15.12 -2.27
CA ILE A 35 -4.69 14.60 -2.42
C ILE A 35 -4.49 14.05 -3.85
N ARG A 36 -5.41 13.20 -4.34
CA ARG A 36 -5.35 12.66 -5.70
C ARG A 36 -5.27 13.75 -6.77
N LYS A 37 -6.05 14.82 -6.63
CA LYS A 37 -6.02 15.97 -7.56
C LYS A 37 -4.65 16.64 -7.56
N SER A 38 -4.06 16.86 -6.38
CA SER A 38 -2.73 17.46 -6.25
C SER A 38 -1.63 16.57 -6.83
N LEU A 39 -1.64 15.26 -6.54
CA LEU A 39 -0.67 14.31 -7.10
C LEU A 39 -0.70 14.28 -8.64
N ARG A 40 -1.89 14.28 -9.25
CA ARG A 40 -2.05 14.33 -10.72
C ARG A 40 -1.51 15.61 -11.35
N ALA A 41 -1.41 16.71 -10.60
CA ALA A 41 -0.89 17.97 -11.11
C ALA A 41 0.64 17.97 -11.22
N ILE A 42 1.33 17.18 -10.40
CA ILE A 42 2.80 17.07 -10.38
C ILE A 42 3.29 16.56 -11.73
N LYS A 43 4.34 17.14 -12.31
CA LYS A 43 4.85 16.82 -13.67
C LYS A 43 6.18 16.05 -13.70
N ILE A 44 6.68 15.67 -12.54
CA ILE A 44 7.91 14.90 -12.34
C ILE A 44 7.59 13.60 -11.59
N PRO A 45 8.39 12.53 -11.77
CA PRO A 45 8.07 11.21 -11.23
C PRO A 45 8.35 11.05 -9.72
N THR A 46 9.01 12.02 -9.10
CA THR A 46 9.40 11.99 -7.70
C THR A 46 8.93 13.23 -6.96
N MET A 47 8.66 13.10 -5.67
CA MET A 47 8.34 14.21 -4.78
C MET A 47 9.38 14.30 -3.68
N LYS A 48 9.89 15.51 -3.41
CA LYS A 48 10.77 15.72 -2.26
C LYS A 48 9.99 15.50 -0.96
N LYS A 49 10.66 14.97 0.06
CA LYS A 49 10.04 14.65 1.36
C LYS A 49 9.50 15.88 2.09
N ASP A 50 10.18 17.02 1.97
CA ASP A 50 9.75 18.31 2.53
C ASP A 50 8.45 18.86 1.93
N ALA A 51 8.15 18.50 0.67
CA ALA A 51 6.92 18.92 -0.01
C ALA A 51 5.68 18.10 0.39
N LEU A 52 5.82 16.98 1.08
CA LEU A 52 4.71 16.06 1.38
C LEU A 52 3.64 16.68 2.28
N ASP A 53 4.05 17.53 3.23
CA ASP A 53 3.13 18.15 4.17
C ASP A 53 2.09 19.04 3.45
N SER A 54 2.54 19.77 2.42
CA SER A 54 1.67 20.58 1.55
C SER A 54 0.61 19.75 0.80
N LEU A 55 0.88 18.46 0.60
CA LEU A 55 -0.02 17.49 -0.03
C LEU A 55 -0.87 16.73 1.00
N SER A 56 -0.71 17.04 2.29
CA SER A 56 -1.36 16.31 3.39
C SER A 56 -0.96 14.84 3.44
N ILE A 57 0.31 14.58 3.12
CA ILE A 57 0.98 13.29 3.20
C ILE A 57 2.07 13.41 4.25
N SER A 58 2.28 12.38 5.06
CA SER A 58 3.40 12.33 6.00
C SER A 58 4.08 10.97 5.95
N LEU A 59 5.39 10.96 6.19
CA LEU A 59 6.14 9.73 6.39
C LEU A 59 6.01 9.30 7.83
N GLY A 60 5.52 8.09 8.04
CA GLY A 60 5.55 7.43 9.34
C GLY A 60 6.89 6.75 9.59
N PRO A 61 7.03 6.05 10.74
CA PRO A 61 8.19 5.21 11.01
C PRO A 61 8.41 4.17 9.91
N GLU A 62 9.66 3.82 9.63
CA GLU A 62 10.01 2.81 8.63
C GLU A 62 9.21 1.51 8.83
N LEU A 63 8.80 0.88 7.73
CA LEU A 63 8.17 -0.44 7.73
C LEU A 63 9.27 -1.50 7.89
N ASP A 64 9.31 -2.16 9.04
CA ASP A 64 10.29 -3.20 9.33
C ASP A 64 9.91 -4.50 8.60
N VAL A 65 10.72 -4.85 7.60
CA VAL A 65 10.50 -6.02 6.73
C VAL A 65 11.51 -7.15 6.99
N GLY A 66 12.42 -6.98 7.96
CA GLY A 66 13.64 -7.78 8.04
C GLY A 66 13.93 -8.53 9.35
N ARG A 67 13.05 -8.50 10.36
CA ARG A 67 13.34 -9.15 11.67
C ARG A 67 12.22 -10.08 12.14
N ASN A 68 12.60 -11.32 12.42
CA ASN A 68 11.78 -12.34 13.09
C ASN A 68 11.46 -12.02 14.56
N GLU A 69 11.95 -10.91 15.10
CA GLU A 69 11.77 -10.50 16.49
C GLU A 69 11.12 -9.11 16.54
N ALA A 70 9.84 -9.05 16.17
CA ALA A 70 9.05 -7.86 16.44
C ALA A 70 8.72 -7.82 17.94
N THR A 71 9.33 -6.90 18.69
CA THR A 71 8.88 -6.60 20.06
C THR A 71 7.43 -6.08 20.03
N PRO A 72 6.56 -6.46 20.98
CA PRO A 72 5.12 -6.16 20.96
C PRO A 72 4.75 -4.68 20.76
N SER A 73 5.60 -3.74 21.21
CA SER A 73 5.40 -2.30 21.07
C SER A 73 5.51 -1.78 19.62
N ARG A 74 6.12 -2.53 18.69
CA ARG A 74 6.18 -2.16 17.25
C ARG A 74 4.96 -2.63 16.45
N ILE A 75 4.15 -3.52 17.02
CA ILE A 75 2.99 -4.13 16.35
C ILE A 75 1.82 -3.16 16.29
N SER A 76 1.73 -2.17 17.18
CA SER A 76 0.58 -1.25 17.27
C SER A 76 0.32 -0.42 16.01
N ASN A 77 1.32 -0.29 15.12
CA ASN A 77 1.22 0.53 13.90
C ASN A 77 1.33 -0.28 12.61
N THR A 78 1.39 -1.61 12.70
CA THR A 78 1.59 -2.51 11.56
C THR A 78 0.28 -3.21 11.24
N PHE A 79 -0.16 -3.10 10.00
CA PHE A 79 -1.44 -3.64 9.53
C PHE A 79 -1.27 -4.89 8.68
N PHE A 80 -0.04 -5.23 8.30
CA PHE A 80 0.28 -6.38 7.48
C PHE A 80 1.42 -7.17 8.13
N ALA A 81 1.30 -8.48 8.16
CA ALA A 81 2.39 -9.38 8.53
C ALA A 81 2.79 -10.19 7.30
N PRO A 82 4.08 -10.48 7.10
CA PRO A 82 4.49 -11.39 6.03
C PRO A 82 3.88 -12.77 6.27
N CYS A 83 3.56 -13.48 5.19
CA CYS A 83 3.15 -14.88 5.29
C CYS A 83 4.24 -15.69 6.02
N ASP A 84 3.84 -16.60 6.89
CA ASP A 84 4.72 -17.39 7.75
C ASP A 84 5.37 -18.59 7.05
N TRP A 85 5.28 -18.64 5.72
CA TRP A 85 5.85 -19.71 4.91
C TRP A 85 7.35 -19.91 5.16
N PRO A 86 7.76 -21.09 5.66
CA PRO A 86 9.16 -21.44 5.81
C PRO A 86 9.91 -21.39 4.48
N LEU A 87 11.20 -21.04 4.51
CA LEU A 87 11.98 -20.85 3.28
C LEU A 87 12.12 -22.14 2.46
N ASP A 88 12.22 -23.29 3.13
CA ASP A 88 12.23 -24.61 2.54
C ASP A 88 10.90 -24.94 1.83
N VAL A 89 9.77 -24.55 2.42
CA VAL A 89 8.44 -24.67 1.78
C VAL A 89 8.39 -23.83 0.52
N LEU A 90 8.80 -22.56 0.58
CA LEU A 90 8.85 -21.68 -0.60
C LEU A 90 9.72 -22.31 -1.70
N LYS A 91 10.97 -22.65 -1.37
CA LYS A 91 11.92 -23.23 -2.34
C LYS A 91 11.45 -24.56 -2.93
N GLY A 92 10.76 -25.39 -2.14
CA GLY A 92 10.23 -26.67 -2.59
C GLY A 92 9.04 -26.51 -3.53
N GLN A 93 8.08 -25.65 -3.17
CA GLN A 93 6.84 -25.45 -3.93
C GLN A 93 7.05 -24.63 -5.21
N THR A 94 8.04 -23.73 -5.22
CA THR A 94 8.37 -22.90 -6.39
C THR A 94 9.63 -23.38 -7.12
N TRP A 95 10.05 -24.64 -6.91
CA TRP A 95 11.28 -25.18 -7.51
C TRP A 95 11.31 -25.02 -9.04
N ASN A 96 10.21 -25.35 -9.70
CA ASN A 96 10.10 -25.24 -11.16
C ASN A 96 10.14 -23.80 -11.65
N GLU A 97 9.78 -22.82 -10.81
CA GLU A 97 9.75 -21.40 -11.17
C GLU A 97 11.12 -20.73 -11.06
N ARG A 98 12.16 -21.45 -10.60
CA ARG A 98 13.54 -20.96 -10.66
C ARG A 98 13.99 -20.65 -12.09
N GLY A 99 13.46 -21.37 -13.08
CA GLY A 99 13.74 -21.09 -14.50
C GLY A 99 13.14 -19.78 -15.01
N VAL A 100 12.16 -19.22 -14.29
CA VAL A 100 11.52 -17.92 -14.60
C VAL A 100 12.33 -16.77 -14.01
N TRP A 101 13.17 -17.03 -13.00
CA TRP A 101 14.07 -16.01 -12.45
C TRP A 101 15.13 -15.64 -13.49
N CYS A 102 15.10 -14.40 -13.95
CA CYS A 102 16.08 -13.87 -14.88
C CYS A 102 17.23 -13.23 -14.12
N ASN A 103 18.46 -13.71 -14.35
CA ASN A 103 19.64 -12.94 -13.98
C ASN A 103 19.75 -11.73 -14.91
N LEU A 104 19.47 -10.52 -14.40
CA LEU A 104 19.51 -9.30 -15.20
C LEU A 104 20.82 -8.52 -15.04
N ASP A 105 21.78 -9.00 -14.25
CA ASP A 105 23.05 -8.31 -13.98
C ASP A 105 23.90 -8.14 -15.25
N GLU A 106 23.79 -9.08 -16.18
CA GLU A 106 24.49 -9.06 -17.48
C GLU A 106 23.61 -8.52 -18.62
N VAL A 107 22.34 -8.24 -18.35
CA VAL A 107 21.41 -7.76 -19.36
C VAL A 107 21.55 -6.24 -19.50
N ARG A 108 21.78 -5.75 -20.72
CA ARG A 108 21.69 -4.32 -20.98
C ARG A 108 20.21 -3.94 -21.16
N PRO A 109 19.64 -3.08 -20.32
CA PRO A 109 18.24 -2.69 -20.48
C PRO A 109 18.05 -1.92 -21.78
N ASP A 110 17.01 -2.25 -22.53
CA ASP A 110 16.60 -1.47 -23.70
C ASP A 110 16.12 -0.09 -23.20
N PRO A 111 16.77 1.01 -23.61
CA PRO A 111 16.36 2.34 -23.19
C PRO A 111 14.94 2.72 -23.65
N ALA A 112 14.37 2.04 -24.65
CA ALA A 112 13.01 2.23 -25.10
C ALA A 112 11.96 1.50 -24.24
N ILE A 113 12.36 0.49 -23.46
CA ILE A 113 11.46 -0.33 -22.63
C ILE A 113 11.73 -0.04 -21.15
N LEU A 114 11.15 1.06 -20.66
CA LEU A 114 11.43 1.58 -19.32
C LEU A 114 11.11 0.60 -18.18
N LEU A 115 10.12 -0.27 -18.38
CA LEU A 115 9.66 -1.26 -17.41
C LEU A 115 10.21 -2.67 -17.64
N GLN A 116 11.21 -2.86 -18.52
CA GLN A 116 11.72 -4.19 -18.88
C GLN A 116 12.08 -5.03 -17.65
N PHE A 117 12.92 -4.49 -16.76
CA PHE A 117 13.40 -5.22 -15.58
C PHE A 117 12.30 -5.47 -14.55
N PRO A 118 11.50 -4.45 -14.13
CA PRO A 118 10.36 -4.68 -13.26
C PRO A 118 9.38 -5.73 -13.80
N MET A 119 9.10 -5.74 -15.10
CA MET A 119 8.21 -6.74 -15.72
C MET A 119 8.81 -8.15 -15.66
N SER A 120 10.10 -8.32 -15.98
CA SER A 120 10.78 -9.62 -15.88
C SER A 120 10.76 -10.17 -14.45
N ILE A 121 11.05 -9.32 -13.46
CA ILE A 121 11.04 -9.71 -12.05
C ILE A 121 9.60 -10.04 -11.59
N MET A 122 8.60 -9.24 -11.99
CA MET A 122 7.20 -9.49 -11.66
C MET A 122 6.71 -10.85 -12.14
N GLY A 123 7.12 -11.28 -13.34
CA GLY A 123 6.74 -12.59 -13.88
C GLY A 123 7.12 -13.74 -12.94
N TRP A 124 8.28 -13.67 -12.29
CA TRP A 124 8.67 -14.66 -11.29
C TRP A 124 7.75 -14.66 -10.05
N TYR A 125 7.36 -13.47 -9.56
CA TYR A 125 6.42 -13.37 -8.43
C TYR A 125 5.04 -13.90 -8.79
N GLU A 126 4.52 -13.59 -9.99
CA GLU A 126 3.21 -14.07 -10.43
C GLU A 126 3.17 -15.60 -10.51
N GLU A 127 4.19 -16.22 -11.10
CA GLU A 127 4.30 -17.69 -11.15
C GLU A 127 4.42 -18.30 -9.76
N CYS A 128 5.24 -17.72 -8.88
CA CYS A 128 5.34 -18.19 -7.50
C CYS A 128 4.01 -18.08 -6.75
N LEU A 129 3.31 -16.95 -6.86
CA LEU A 129 2.01 -16.74 -6.20
C LEU A 129 0.94 -17.66 -6.77
N TYR A 130 0.92 -17.88 -8.08
CA TYR A 130 0.03 -18.84 -8.72
C TYR A 130 0.27 -20.25 -8.18
N ARG A 131 1.53 -20.69 -8.07
CA ARG A 131 1.88 -21.99 -7.47
C ARG A 131 1.49 -22.08 -6.01
N LEU A 132 1.71 -21.02 -5.23
CA LEU A 132 1.45 -20.98 -3.79
C LEU A 132 -0.03 -20.72 -3.45
N SER A 133 -0.88 -20.44 -4.44
CA SER A 133 -2.31 -20.13 -4.27
C SER A 133 -3.06 -21.22 -3.50
N HIS A 134 -2.68 -22.48 -3.63
CA HIS A 134 -3.30 -23.58 -2.88
C HIS A 134 -2.96 -23.55 -1.37
N LEU A 135 -1.88 -22.87 -0.97
CA LEU A 135 -1.47 -22.74 0.44
C LEU A 135 -2.15 -21.57 1.14
N VAL A 136 -2.70 -20.62 0.38
CA VAL A 136 -3.46 -19.48 0.89
C VAL A 136 -4.75 -19.43 0.09
N PRO A 137 -5.89 -19.88 0.66
CA PRO A 137 -7.16 -20.02 -0.06
C PRO A 137 -7.71 -18.74 -0.73
N ASN A 138 -6.99 -17.62 -0.60
CA ASN A 138 -7.43 -16.26 -0.89
C ASN A 138 -6.55 -15.57 -1.95
N LEU A 139 -5.57 -16.28 -2.52
CA LEU A 139 -4.62 -15.74 -3.50
C LEU A 139 -5.14 -15.73 -4.94
N ASP A 140 -6.34 -16.29 -5.19
CA ASP A 140 -6.95 -16.46 -6.52
C ASP A 140 -7.52 -15.15 -7.12
N GLN A 141 -7.41 -14.02 -6.41
CA GLN A 141 -7.97 -12.71 -6.80
C GLN A 141 -6.98 -11.77 -7.51
N MET A 142 -5.93 -12.27 -8.17
CA MET A 142 -4.89 -11.44 -8.80
C MET A 142 -5.34 -10.61 -10.02
N SER A 143 -6.62 -10.64 -10.42
CA SER A 143 -7.12 -9.88 -11.57
C SER A 143 -8.46 -9.21 -11.29
N ILE A 144 -8.46 -8.12 -10.51
CA ILE A 144 -9.69 -7.33 -10.30
C ILE A 144 -9.46 -5.83 -10.44
N LYS A 145 -8.94 -5.39 -11.60
CA LYS A 145 -8.73 -3.96 -11.88
C LYS A 145 -10.04 -3.24 -12.23
N GLU A 146 -10.75 -3.70 -13.26
CA GLU A 146 -11.78 -2.87 -13.88
C GLU A 146 -13.20 -3.23 -13.46
N GLN A 147 -13.47 -4.52 -13.22
CA GLN A 147 -14.80 -5.00 -12.82
C GLN A 147 -15.27 -4.43 -11.48
N LEU A 148 -14.33 -4.08 -10.59
CA LEU A 148 -14.62 -3.52 -9.27
C LEU A 148 -14.56 -1.99 -9.21
N GLY A 149 -14.20 -1.30 -10.30
CA GLY A 149 -14.08 0.16 -10.34
C GLY A 149 -12.81 0.74 -9.68
N LEU A 150 -11.81 -0.09 -9.37
CA LEU A 150 -10.51 0.35 -8.85
C LEU A 150 -9.57 0.78 -9.99
N SER A 151 -9.33 2.08 -10.14
CA SER A 151 -8.31 2.59 -11.06
C SER A 151 -6.97 2.77 -10.34
N LEU A 152 -6.08 1.80 -10.53
CA LEU A 152 -4.67 1.88 -10.14
C LEU A 152 -3.92 2.92 -11.01
N PRO A 153 -2.81 3.49 -10.50
CA PRO A 153 -2.08 4.53 -11.22
C PRO A 153 -1.39 4.00 -12.47
N TYR A 154 -1.40 4.80 -13.53
CA TYR A 154 -0.63 4.59 -14.75
C TYR A 154 -0.16 5.94 -15.27
N ARG A 155 1.13 6.08 -15.53
CA ARG A 155 1.67 7.34 -16.03
C ARG A 155 2.97 7.18 -16.80
N MET A 156 3.08 7.95 -17.87
CA MET A 156 4.31 8.16 -18.63
C MET A 156 4.74 9.63 -18.53
N PHE A 157 6.04 9.86 -18.42
CA PHE A 157 6.65 11.18 -18.39
C PHE A 157 7.56 11.36 -19.61
N GLN A 158 7.42 12.54 -20.22
CA GLN A 158 8.07 12.91 -21.47
C GLN A 158 8.92 14.16 -21.23
N GLU A 159 10.12 14.20 -21.82
CA GLU A 159 10.84 15.46 -22.00
C GLU A 159 10.26 16.16 -23.23
N ARG A 160 9.92 17.45 -23.12
CA ARG A 160 9.39 18.27 -24.24
C ARG A 160 10.32 18.21 -25.47
N PRO A 161 9.81 18.42 -26.70
CA PRO A 161 8.78 17.66 -27.40
C PRO A 161 9.41 16.40 -28.03
N SER A 162 10.06 15.57 -27.21
CA SER A 162 10.63 14.30 -27.64
C SER A 162 9.55 13.22 -27.56
N ILE A 163 9.55 12.28 -28.52
CA ILE A 163 8.69 11.07 -28.49
C ILE A 163 9.16 10.10 -27.39
N MET A 164 10.36 10.28 -26.86
CA MET A 164 10.97 9.36 -25.90
C MET A 164 10.49 9.62 -24.48
N HIS A 165 9.92 8.59 -23.87
CA HIS A 165 9.57 8.56 -22.46
C HIS A 165 10.84 8.38 -21.64
N TYR A 166 10.99 9.12 -20.54
CA TYR A 166 12.13 8.96 -19.62
C TYR A 166 11.74 8.26 -18.32
N HIS A 167 10.44 8.20 -18.02
CA HIS A 167 9.92 7.53 -16.85
C HIS A 167 8.49 7.03 -17.11
N GLU A 168 8.20 5.82 -16.65
CA GLU A 168 6.91 5.16 -16.67
C GLU A 168 6.67 4.44 -15.34
N TYR A 169 5.42 4.40 -14.90
CA TYR A 169 4.96 3.48 -13.87
C TYR A 169 3.53 2.99 -14.14
N CYS A 170 3.22 1.80 -13.65
CA CYS A 170 1.90 1.19 -13.78
C CYS A 170 1.55 0.30 -12.58
N GLY A 171 0.30 0.36 -12.15
CA GLY A 171 -0.27 -0.59 -11.19
C GLY A 171 -0.72 -1.88 -11.89
N MET A 172 -0.23 -3.01 -11.40
CA MET A 172 -0.31 -4.30 -12.10
C MET A 172 -1.42 -5.20 -11.61
N TRP A 173 -1.79 -5.13 -10.35
CA TRP A 173 -2.96 -5.80 -9.78
C TRP A 173 -3.12 -5.36 -8.33
N ALA A 174 -4.29 -5.65 -7.76
CA ALA A 174 -4.57 -5.47 -6.35
C ALA A 174 -5.16 -6.76 -5.78
N MET A 175 -4.84 -7.07 -4.53
CA MET A 175 -5.35 -8.21 -3.80
C MET A 175 -6.13 -7.71 -2.60
N PHE A 176 -7.33 -8.27 -2.45
CA PHE A 176 -8.23 -8.01 -1.33
C PHE A 176 -8.33 -9.26 -0.46
N PRO A 177 -8.55 -9.11 0.85
CA PRO A 177 -9.05 -10.19 1.69
C PRO A 177 -10.34 -10.76 1.10
N PRO A 178 -10.64 -12.04 1.38
CA PRO A 178 -11.92 -12.63 1.03
C PRO A 178 -13.07 -11.77 1.57
N PRO A 179 -14.18 -11.63 0.82
CA PRO A 179 -15.31 -10.81 1.24
C PRO A 179 -15.95 -11.29 2.54
N GLU A 180 -15.77 -12.55 2.93
CA GLU A 180 -16.25 -13.12 4.19
C GLU A 180 -15.45 -12.64 5.41
N ILE A 181 -14.23 -12.17 5.17
CA ILE A 181 -13.32 -11.64 6.18
C ILE A 181 -13.49 -10.12 6.15
N GLU A 182 -14.34 -9.59 7.04
CA GLU A 182 -14.63 -8.15 7.21
C GLU A 182 -13.38 -7.35 7.65
N LEU A 183 -12.38 -7.25 6.78
CA LEU A 183 -11.09 -6.59 7.02
C LEU A 183 -10.80 -5.59 5.88
N PRO A 184 -10.54 -4.31 6.22
CA PRO A 184 -10.34 -3.23 5.26
C PRO A 184 -8.90 -3.17 4.75
N HIS A 185 -8.28 -4.33 4.55
CA HIS A 185 -6.91 -4.42 4.07
C HIS A 185 -6.93 -4.56 2.57
N VAL A 186 -5.95 -3.97 1.90
CA VAL A 186 -5.76 -4.15 0.46
C VAL A 186 -4.29 -4.07 0.15
N SER A 187 -3.84 -4.84 -0.83
CA SER A 187 -2.48 -4.72 -1.33
C SER A 187 -2.48 -4.49 -2.84
N CYS A 188 -1.43 -3.89 -3.37
CA CYS A 188 -1.22 -3.82 -4.81
C CYS A 188 0.24 -3.97 -5.18
N PHE A 189 0.42 -4.28 -6.46
CA PHE A 189 1.71 -4.40 -7.11
C PHE A 189 1.89 -3.26 -8.10
N VAL A 190 3.04 -2.60 -8.06
CA VAL A 190 3.37 -1.43 -8.90
C VAL A 190 4.72 -1.66 -9.55
N LEU A 191 4.82 -1.38 -10.85
CA LEU A 191 6.08 -1.31 -11.57
C LEU A 191 6.44 0.15 -11.76
N ASP A 192 7.70 0.49 -11.49
CA ASP A 192 8.21 1.84 -11.63
C ASP A 192 9.60 1.82 -12.26
N SER A 193 9.77 2.58 -13.34
CA SER A 193 11.06 2.69 -14.05
C SER A 193 12.11 3.55 -13.31
N GLY A 194 11.73 4.14 -12.19
CA GLY A 194 12.56 4.95 -11.33
C GLY A 194 13.49 4.13 -10.45
N VAL A 195 14.25 4.88 -9.65
CA VAL A 195 15.20 4.37 -8.66
C VAL A 195 14.94 5.12 -7.35
N PRO A 196 15.00 4.45 -6.19
CA PRO A 196 14.90 5.09 -4.88
C PRO A 196 15.89 6.24 -4.72
N LYS A 197 15.45 7.32 -4.06
CA LYS A 197 16.30 8.42 -3.62
C LYS A 197 16.01 8.71 -2.16
N ASP A 198 17.02 9.02 -1.38
CA ASP A 198 16.88 9.17 0.07
C ASP A 198 16.05 10.41 0.47
N ASP A 199 16.07 11.46 -0.35
CA ASP A 199 15.40 12.74 -0.12
C ASP A 199 14.01 12.85 -0.79
N ALA A 200 13.57 11.80 -1.49
CA ALA A 200 12.35 11.81 -2.26
C ALA A 200 11.55 10.50 -2.15
N ILE A 201 10.27 10.57 -2.49
CA ILE A 201 9.42 9.41 -2.70
C ILE A 201 8.98 9.33 -4.16
N LEU A 202 8.67 8.11 -4.61
CA LEU A 202 8.13 7.90 -5.96
C LEU A 202 6.67 8.34 -5.99
N LEU A 203 6.27 9.01 -7.07
CA LEU A 203 4.89 9.42 -7.26
C LEU A 203 3.96 8.21 -7.38
N SER A 204 4.44 7.13 -7.98
CA SER A 204 3.70 5.87 -8.15
C SER A 204 3.20 5.29 -6.82
N GLU A 205 4.03 5.27 -5.78
CA GLU A 205 3.69 4.77 -4.44
C GLU A 205 2.61 5.63 -3.78
N ALA A 206 2.75 6.96 -3.86
CA ALA A 206 1.76 7.88 -3.29
C ALA A 206 0.43 7.82 -4.04
N GLU A 207 0.45 7.75 -5.38
CA GLU A 207 -0.76 7.62 -6.17
C GLU A 207 -1.45 6.26 -5.96
N ALA A 208 -0.69 5.17 -5.82
CA ALA A 208 -1.22 3.85 -5.50
C ALA A 208 -1.87 3.82 -4.11
N ALA A 209 -1.18 4.36 -3.10
CA ALA A 209 -1.72 4.50 -1.75
C ALA A 209 -3.05 5.28 -1.74
N VAL A 210 -3.10 6.44 -2.41
CA VAL A 210 -4.32 7.23 -2.51
C VAL A 210 -5.41 6.49 -3.27
N ALA A 211 -5.08 5.77 -4.35
CA ALA A 211 -6.04 5.00 -5.14
C ALA A 211 -6.71 3.92 -4.28
N LEU A 212 -5.92 3.14 -3.54
CA LEU A 212 -6.39 2.07 -2.68
C LEU A 212 -7.21 2.58 -1.50
N VAL A 213 -6.67 3.51 -0.70
CA VAL A 213 -7.39 4.05 0.48
C VAL A 213 -8.69 4.74 0.05
N LYS A 214 -8.66 5.52 -1.02
CA LYS A 214 -9.87 6.15 -1.58
C LYS A 214 -10.89 5.10 -2.00
N TYR A 215 -10.47 4.03 -2.68
CA TYR A 215 -11.37 2.98 -3.12
C TYR A 215 -12.12 2.35 -1.95
N GLN A 216 -11.39 1.98 -0.89
CA GLN A 216 -12.00 1.39 0.33
C GLN A 216 -13.02 2.34 0.98
N LEU A 217 -12.71 3.64 1.04
CA LEU A 217 -13.63 4.67 1.54
C LEU A 217 -14.86 4.90 0.63
N GLN A 218 -14.76 4.63 -0.68
CA GLN A 218 -15.88 4.81 -1.61
C GLN A 218 -16.90 3.70 -1.54
N GLN A 219 -16.46 2.47 -1.23
CA GLN A 219 -17.37 1.32 -1.16
C GLN A 219 -18.26 1.37 0.08
N GLY A 220 -17.78 1.97 1.19
CA GLY A 220 -18.54 2.09 2.43
C GLY A 220 -18.79 0.75 3.14
N PHE A 221 -18.10 -0.33 2.73
CA PHE A 221 -18.24 -1.66 3.33
C PHE A 221 -17.57 -1.77 4.71
N PHE A 222 -16.70 -0.84 5.06
CA PHE A 222 -15.87 -0.90 6.26
C PHE A 222 -16.04 0.35 7.15
N THR A 223 -17.28 0.83 7.28
CA THR A 223 -17.64 2.02 8.08
C THR A 223 -17.30 1.85 9.56
N ASN A 224 -17.46 0.65 10.11
CA ASN A 224 -17.05 0.29 11.46
C ASN A 224 -15.52 0.19 11.67
N HIS A 225 -14.71 0.47 10.65
CA HIS A 225 -13.25 0.50 10.74
C HIS A 225 -12.70 1.94 10.71
N HIS A 226 -11.95 2.31 11.75
CA HIS A 226 -11.24 3.58 11.84
C HIS A 226 -10.04 3.68 10.88
N THR A 227 -9.47 2.54 10.49
CA THR A 227 -8.29 2.49 9.61
C THR A 227 -8.50 1.52 8.46
N LYS A 228 -8.16 1.97 7.25
CA LYS A 228 -8.29 1.23 5.99
C LYS A 228 -6.90 1.09 5.34
N PRO A 229 -6.08 0.15 5.82
CA PRO A 229 -4.69 0.04 5.43
C PRO A 229 -4.52 -0.47 4.00
N ALA A 230 -3.43 -0.02 3.37
CA ALA A 230 -3.00 -0.44 2.05
C ALA A 230 -1.52 -0.86 2.07
N LEU A 231 -1.14 -1.91 1.34
CA LEU A 231 0.24 -2.32 1.14
C LEU A 231 0.60 -2.21 -0.34
N ILE A 232 1.68 -1.51 -0.66
CA ILE A 232 2.15 -1.33 -2.03
C ILE A 232 3.51 -2.00 -2.16
N ALA A 233 3.61 -3.01 -3.02
CA ALA A 233 4.87 -3.60 -3.45
C ALA A 233 5.30 -2.94 -4.76
N THR A 234 6.39 -2.17 -4.74
CA THR A 234 6.92 -1.48 -5.91
C THR A 234 8.18 -2.17 -6.40
N LEU A 235 8.19 -2.66 -7.65
CA LEU A 235 9.41 -3.11 -8.33
C LEU A 235 10.03 -1.98 -9.13
N LEU A 236 11.36 -1.89 -9.07
CA LEU A 236 12.13 -0.77 -9.54
C LEU A 236 13.12 -1.19 -10.61
N ARG A 237 13.47 -0.24 -11.48
CA ARG A 237 14.32 -0.51 -12.66
C ARG A 237 15.67 -1.11 -12.33
N ASN A 238 16.26 -0.75 -11.19
CA ASN A 238 17.58 -1.17 -10.77
C ASN A 238 17.59 -2.52 -10.04
N GLN A 239 16.67 -3.44 -10.38
CA GLN A 239 16.51 -4.74 -9.71
C GLN A 239 16.34 -4.59 -8.19
N THR A 240 15.56 -3.60 -7.77
CA THR A 240 15.22 -3.44 -6.36
C THR A 240 13.71 -3.38 -6.18
N ALA A 241 13.28 -3.50 -4.94
CA ALA A 241 11.88 -3.29 -4.57
C ALA A 241 11.74 -2.49 -3.29
N ARG A 242 10.54 -2.00 -3.05
CA ARG A 242 10.17 -1.37 -1.79
C ARG A 242 8.73 -1.68 -1.45
N LEU A 243 8.51 -2.01 -0.18
CA LEU A 243 7.18 -2.11 0.40
C LEU A 243 6.80 -0.78 1.05
N THR A 244 5.59 -0.30 0.76
CA THR A 244 5.01 0.90 1.38
C THR A 244 3.67 0.55 2.02
N GLN A 245 3.57 0.62 3.34
CA GLN A 245 2.29 0.56 4.03
C GLN A 245 1.69 1.98 4.05
N ALA A 246 0.41 2.11 3.73
CA ALA A 246 -0.31 3.37 3.74
C ALA A 246 -1.60 3.27 4.53
N TYR A 247 -1.98 4.35 5.20
CA TYR A 247 -3.28 4.48 5.83
C TYR A 247 -3.62 5.96 6.08
N PHE A 248 -4.90 6.28 6.15
CA PHE A 248 -5.33 7.62 6.53
C PHE A 248 -5.39 7.76 8.05
N ASP A 249 -4.66 8.73 8.60
CA ASP A 249 -4.76 9.09 10.01
C ASP A 249 -5.80 10.21 10.16
N GLY A 250 -6.95 9.87 10.74
CA GLY A 250 -8.05 10.80 10.97
C GLY A 250 -7.70 11.93 11.94
N LYS A 251 -6.83 11.68 12.93
CA LYS A 251 -6.42 12.69 13.92
C LYS A 251 -5.49 13.72 13.30
N GLN A 252 -4.54 13.26 12.48
CA GLN A 252 -3.62 14.16 11.77
C GLN A 252 -4.25 14.75 10.49
N ASN A 253 -5.35 14.18 10.01
CA ASN A 253 -5.98 14.51 8.72
C ASN A 253 -4.99 14.40 7.55
N LYS A 254 -4.16 13.35 7.57
CA LYS A 254 -3.08 13.09 6.62
C LYS A 254 -3.05 11.62 6.19
N LEU A 255 -2.59 11.40 4.96
CA LEU A 255 -2.20 10.07 4.50
C LEU A 255 -0.81 9.76 5.05
N ILE A 256 -0.69 8.71 5.85
CA ILE A 256 0.59 8.24 6.38
C ILE A 256 1.15 7.20 5.42
N LEU A 257 2.42 7.36 5.02
CA LEU A 257 3.18 6.39 4.26
C LEU A 257 4.35 5.87 5.10
N ARG A 258 4.45 4.56 5.26
CA ARG A 258 5.56 3.87 5.92
C ARG A 258 6.30 3.04 4.89
N GLN A 259 7.41 3.58 4.41
CA GLN A 259 8.28 2.90 3.46
C GLN A 259 9.21 1.95 4.22
N SER A 260 9.47 0.80 3.65
CA SER A 260 10.56 -0.10 4.09
C SER A 260 11.89 0.37 3.52
N ARG A 261 12.99 -0.23 4.01
CA ARG A 261 14.25 -0.21 3.29
C ARG A 261 14.08 -0.73 1.85
N THR A 262 15.00 -0.35 0.99
CA THR A 262 15.09 -0.97 -0.35
C THR A 262 15.51 -2.44 -0.22
N LEU A 263 14.80 -3.30 -0.94
CA LEU A 263 15.04 -4.74 -1.06
C LEU A 263 15.86 -5.00 -2.32
N ASP A 264 16.95 -5.76 -2.20
CA ASP A 264 17.83 -6.10 -3.32
C ASP A 264 17.34 -7.37 -4.02
N LEU A 265 16.99 -7.27 -5.30
CA LEU A 265 16.49 -8.37 -6.12
C LEU A 265 17.50 -8.78 -7.20
N SER A 266 18.75 -8.33 -7.11
CA SER A 266 19.80 -8.70 -8.06
C SER A 266 20.32 -10.13 -7.84
N GLY A 267 21.06 -10.63 -8.84
CA GLY A 267 21.80 -11.88 -8.75
C GLY A 267 21.20 -13.06 -9.53
N PRO A 268 21.98 -14.16 -9.61
CA PRO A 268 21.66 -15.31 -10.45
C PRO A 268 20.54 -16.20 -9.90
N GLU A 269 20.24 -16.09 -8.60
CA GLU A 269 19.16 -16.80 -7.93
C GLU A 269 18.32 -15.83 -7.11
N PRO A 270 17.05 -16.15 -6.79
CA PRO A 270 16.23 -15.31 -5.94
C PRO A 270 16.90 -15.03 -4.58
N SER A 271 17.21 -13.76 -4.34
CA SER A 271 17.88 -13.27 -3.14
C SER A 271 17.02 -13.49 -1.86
N PRO A 272 17.60 -13.40 -0.64
CA PRO A 272 16.81 -13.39 0.59
C PRO A 272 15.71 -12.32 0.61
N ASP A 273 15.97 -11.20 -0.04
CA ASP A 273 15.03 -10.08 -0.19
C ASP A 273 13.92 -10.39 -1.19
N ALA A 274 14.18 -11.20 -2.21
CA ALA A 274 13.14 -11.69 -3.11
C ALA A 274 12.13 -12.58 -2.37
N TRP A 275 12.62 -13.49 -1.52
CA TRP A 275 11.75 -14.32 -0.67
C TRP A 275 11.02 -13.50 0.40
N THR A 276 11.67 -12.47 0.94
CA THR A 276 11.03 -11.51 1.85
C THR A 276 9.86 -10.83 1.15
N LEU A 277 10.09 -10.27 -0.04
CA LEU A 277 9.06 -9.60 -0.80
C LEU A 277 7.89 -10.54 -1.13
N LEU A 278 8.16 -11.78 -1.55
CA LEU A 278 7.12 -12.78 -1.85
C LEU A 278 6.18 -13.02 -0.66
N ARG A 279 6.73 -13.16 0.56
CA ARG A 279 5.93 -13.32 1.77
C ARG A 279 5.10 -12.08 2.11
N TRP A 280 5.65 -10.89 1.89
CA TRP A 280 4.94 -9.64 2.13
C TRP A 280 3.86 -9.37 1.08
N ILE A 281 4.08 -9.76 -0.16
CA ILE A 281 3.04 -9.71 -1.18
C ILE A 281 1.88 -10.63 -0.77
N ALA A 282 2.16 -11.85 -0.31
CA ALA A 282 1.19 -12.77 0.27
C ALA A 282 0.85 -12.46 1.75
N SER A 283 0.97 -11.21 2.17
CA SER A 283 0.78 -10.80 3.58
C SER A 283 -0.58 -11.18 4.14
N GLN A 284 -0.61 -11.35 5.46
CA GLN A 284 -1.82 -11.51 6.23
C GLN A 284 -2.23 -10.18 6.87
N PRO A 285 -3.53 -9.87 6.93
CA PRO A 285 -4.01 -8.69 7.65
C PRO A 285 -3.80 -8.87 9.16
N VAL A 286 -3.22 -7.86 9.80
CA VAL A 286 -3.03 -7.78 11.25
C VAL A 286 -3.36 -6.37 11.75
N GLY A 287 -3.27 -6.18 13.06
CA GLY A 287 -3.51 -4.89 13.71
C GLY A 287 -4.99 -4.56 13.90
N GLU A 288 -5.29 -3.75 14.93
CA GLU A 288 -6.65 -3.29 15.20
C GLU A 288 -7.05 -2.20 14.20
N THR A 289 -8.21 -2.36 13.59
CA THR A 289 -8.75 -1.43 12.59
C THR A 289 -10.18 -0.99 12.92
N ARG A 290 -10.86 -1.65 13.86
CA ARG A 290 -12.24 -1.38 14.28
C ARG A 290 -12.28 -0.35 15.40
N TYR A 291 -13.33 0.47 15.39
CA TYR A 291 -13.62 1.31 16.56
C TYR A 291 -13.87 0.42 17.79
N SER A 292 -13.29 0.80 18.92
CA SER A 292 -13.64 0.19 20.21
C SER A 292 -15.05 0.62 20.60
N ALA A 293 -15.86 -0.30 21.11
CA ALA A 293 -17.18 0.03 21.64
C ALA A 293 -17.04 1.08 22.76
N GLY A 294 -17.70 2.23 22.60
CA GLY A 294 -17.74 3.29 23.62
C GLY A 294 -16.58 4.29 23.65
N GLN A 295 -15.70 4.33 22.65
CA GLN A 295 -14.56 5.28 22.64
C GLN A 295 -14.82 6.61 21.91
N VAL A 296 -16.08 6.90 21.57
CA VAL A 296 -16.45 8.22 21.09
C VAL A 296 -16.85 9.09 22.28
N ASP A 297 -15.98 10.02 22.65
CA ASP A 297 -16.35 11.10 23.58
C ASP A 297 -17.23 12.12 22.84
N PRO A 298 -18.45 12.44 23.31
CA PRO A 298 -19.38 13.36 22.63
C PRO A 298 -18.88 14.82 22.54
N THR A 299 -17.76 15.16 23.19
CA THR A 299 -17.26 16.54 23.32
C THR A 299 -16.41 17.04 22.15
N ASP A 300 -15.98 16.18 21.23
CA ASP A 300 -15.29 16.62 19.98
C ASP A 300 -16.27 17.01 18.85
N ALA A 301 -17.58 17.07 19.15
CA ALA A 301 -18.65 17.46 18.23
C ALA A 301 -18.92 18.98 18.18
N HIS A 302 -17.90 19.81 18.34
CA HIS A 302 -17.93 21.19 17.85
C HIS A 302 -17.05 21.27 16.61
N GLY A 303 -17.72 21.26 15.45
CA GLY A 303 -17.06 21.60 14.19
C GLY A 303 -16.40 22.98 14.29
N PRO A 304 -15.40 23.29 13.45
CA PRO A 304 -14.88 24.65 13.38
C PRO A 304 -16.04 25.57 13.04
N ASP A 305 -16.36 26.46 13.98
CA ASP A 305 -17.37 27.49 13.80
C ASP A 305 -16.96 28.34 12.59
N LEU A 306 -17.83 28.39 11.58
CA LEU A 306 -17.56 29.02 10.29
C LEU A 306 -17.73 30.54 10.32
N THR A 307 -17.83 31.14 11.50
CA THR A 307 -18.02 32.59 11.70
C THR A 307 -16.83 33.36 12.26
N ASP A 308 -15.76 32.71 12.73
CA ASP A 308 -14.58 33.45 13.23
C ASP A 308 -13.48 33.58 12.16
N LEU A 309 -13.76 34.44 11.18
CA LEU A 309 -12.75 35.07 10.33
C LEU A 309 -12.57 36.54 10.73
N ALA A 310 -11.63 36.74 11.67
CA ALA A 310 -10.78 37.93 11.92
C ALA A 310 -11.41 39.22 12.50
N PRO A 311 -10.61 40.21 12.97
CA PRO A 311 -9.28 40.22 13.62
C PRO A 311 -9.23 41.07 14.93
N GLU A 312 -8.21 40.92 15.78
CA GLU A 312 -7.63 41.97 16.67
C GLU A 312 -6.42 41.33 17.41
N VAL A 313 -5.14 41.64 17.15
CA VAL A 313 -4.35 42.86 17.39
C VAL A 313 -4.25 43.28 18.87
N LEU A 314 -3.03 43.12 19.41
CA LEU A 314 -2.38 43.78 20.57
C LEU A 314 -2.99 43.56 21.97
N VAL A 315 -2.21 43.00 22.91
CA VAL A 315 -1.13 43.67 23.68
C VAL A 315 -0.01 42.66 23.97
#